data_AF-A0A5M6BPE7-F1
#
_entry.id   AF-A0A5M6BPE7-F1
#
_cell.length_a   1.000
_cell.length_b   1.000
_cell.length_c   1.000
_cell.angle_alpha   90.00
_cell.angle_beta   90.00
_cell.angle_gamma   90.00
#
_symmetry.space_group_name_H-M   'P 1'
#
loop_
_entity.id
_entity.type
_entity.pdbx_description
1 polymer ?
#
loop_
_entity_poly.entity_id
_entity_poly.type
_entity_poly.pdbx_seq_one_letter_code
_entity_poly.pdbx_strand_id
1 'polypeptide(L)'
;MPMNKAAMKRWFPVEALPIFGIVGIAVGGATYYLYRLSQGSEVVWDRKSDWRPWDKIKHDQNQKLITVNHEFWEKRRAQAKENTRAVDAI
;
A
#
# COMPACT_ATOMS: atom_id res chain seq x y z
N MET A 1 35.12 8.75 -7.01
CA MET A 1 35.48 10.02 -6.35
C MET A 1 35.44 9.82 -4.85
N PRO A 2 36.50 10.15 -4.09
CA PRO A 2 36.44 10.06 -2.62
C PRO A 2 35.49 11.13 -2.09
N MET A 3 34.46 10.68 -1.36
CA MET A 3 33.47 11.56 -0.74
C MET A 3 34.13 12.41 0.35
N ASN A 4 34.05 13.74 0.22
CA ASN A 4 34.74 14.66 1.10
C ASN A 4 34.06 14.68 2.49
N LYS A 5 34.60 13.87 3.42
CA LYS A 5 33.99 13.60 4.75
C LYS A 5 33.75 14.85 5.58
N ALA A 6 34.59 15.87 5.44
CA ALA A 6 34.46 17.14 6.14
C ALA A 6 33.21 17.92 5.72
N ALA A 7 32.89 17.92 4.42
CA ALA A 7 31.66 18.53 3.91
C ALA A 7 30.43 17.78 4.45
N MET A 8 30.42 16.44 4.39
CA MET A 8 29.28 15.66 4.90
C MET A 8 28.99 15.90 6.39
N LYS A 9 30.01 16.02 7.24
CA LYS A 9 29.83 16.30 8.67
C LYS A 9 29.22 17.69 8.93
N ARG A 10 29.49 18.67 8.05
CA ARG A 10 28.91 20.02 8.15
C ARG A 10 27.45 20.06 7.73
N TRP A 11 27.08 19.32 6.69
CA TRP A 11 25.72 19.32 6.13
C TRP A 11 24.79 18.32 6.83
N PHE A 12 25.32 17.25 7.43
CA PHE A 12 24.56 16.24 8.17
C PHE A 12 25.06 16.11 9.61
N PRO A 13 24.67 17.04 10.51
CA PRO A 13 24.97 16.88 11.92
C PRO A 13 24.27 15.62 12.45
N VAL A 14 25.04 14.77 13.14
CA VAL A 14 24.58 13.46 13.64
C VAL A 14 23.37 13.58 14.58
N GLU A 15 23.27 14.71 15.27
CA GLU A 15 22.18 15.04 16.19
C GLU A 15 20.84 15.34 15.48
N ALA A 16 20.88 15.87 14.24
CA ALA A 16 19.66 16.24 13.51
C ALA A 16 19.12 15.10 12.62
N LEU A 17 19.98 14.17 12.21
CA LEU A 17 19.58 12.99 11.42
C LEU A 17 18.41 12.19 12.01
N PRO A 18 18.36 11.88 13.34
CA PRO A 18 17.21 11.16 13.89
C PRO A 18 15.90 11.95 13.79
N ILE A 19 15.95 13.27 13.96
CA ILE A 19 14.77 14.14 13.87
C ILE A 19 14.22 14.12 12.43
N PHE A 20 15.09 14.33 11.43
CA PHE A 20 14.69 14.26 10.03
C PHE A 20 14.21 12.86 9.63
N GLY A 21 14.78 11.80 10.20
CA GLY A 21 14.33 10.43 9.99
C GLY A 21 12.89 10.22 10.48
N ILE A 22 12.58 10.61 11.72
CA ILE A 22 11.24 10.45 12.31
C ILE A 22 10.22 11.31 11.56
N VAL A 23 10.54 12.57 11.29
CA VAL A 23 9.65 13.48 10.56
C VAL A 23 9.42 13.00 9.13
N GLY A 24 10.47 12.51 8.45
CA GLY A 24 10.37 11.93 7.12
C GLY A 24 9.44 10.71 7.10
N ILE A 25 9.56 9.81 8.08
CA ILE A 25 8.67 8.66 8.22
C ILE A 25 7.23 9.11 8.53
N ALA A 26 7.04 10.12 9.39
CA ALA A 26 5.70 10.62 9.73
C ALA A 26 4.99 11.23 8.52
N VAL A 27 5.64 12.14 7.80
CA VAL A 27 5.08 12.78 6.60
C VAL A 27 4.90 11.78 5.47
N GLY A 28 5.88 10.89 5.26
CA GLY A 28 5.78 9.81 4.27
C GLY A 28 4.63 8.85 4.58
N GLY A 29 4.51 8.41 5.83
CA GLY A 29 3.44 7.53 6.28
C GLY A 29 2.05 8.16 6.18
N ALA A 30 1.92 9.45 6.54
CA ALA A 30 0.66 10.19 6.38
C ALA A 30 0.27 10.34 4.90
N THR A 31 1.24 10.69 4.05
CA THR A 31 1.02 10.83 2.60
C THR A 31 0.61 9.49 1.98
N TYR A 32 1.32 8.42 2.32
CA TYR A 32 1.00 7.07 1.87
C TYR A 32 -0.41 6.63 2.32
N TYR A 33 -0.77 6.90 3.57
CA TYR A 33 -2.09 6.57 4.10
C TYR A 33 -3.21 7.33 3.38
N LEU A 34 -3.03 8.63 3.14
CA LEU A 34 -3.98 9.44 2.37
C LEU A 34 -4.11 8.94 0.93
N TYR A 35 -2.99 8.60 0.27
CA TYR A 35 -3.00 8.01 -1.07
C TYR A 35 -3.75 6.67 -1.11
N ARG A 36 -3.54 5.78 -0.12
CA ARG A 36 -4.28 4.51 -0.07
C ARG A 36 -5.78 4.73 0.15
N LEU A 37 -6.14 5.74 0.96
CA LEU A 37 -7.54 6.06 1.25
C LEU A 37 -8.22 6.65 0.01
N SER A 38 -7.48 7.46 -0.75
CA SER A 38 -7.94 8.04 -2.01
C SER A 38 -8.30 6.96 -3.04
N GLN A 39 -7.71 5.77 -2.96
CA GLN A 39 -7.97 4.64 -3.87
C GLN A 39 -9.07 3.67 -3.37
N GLY A 40 -9.85 4.03 -2.35
CA GLY A 40 -10.96 3.19 -1.86
C GLY A 40 -12.07 2.99 -2.90
N SER A 41 -12.85 1.89 -2.77
CA SER A 41 -14.01 1.62 -3.65
C SER A 41 -15.16 2.61 -3.50
N GLU A 42 -15.12 3.46 -2.48
CA GLU A 42 -16.05 4.56 -2.26
C GLU A 42 -15.66 5.85 -2.99
N VAL A 43 -14.41 5.95 -3.48
CA VAL A 43 -13.87 7.17 -4.08
C VAL A 43 -13.82 7.04 -5.60
N VAL A 44 -14.55 7.92 -6.29
CA VAL A 44 -14.59 7.97 -7.77
C VAL A 44 -13.79 9.17 -8.27
N TRP A 45 -12.62 8.92 -8.86
CA TRP A 45 -11.77 9.96 -9.46
C TRP A 45 -12.20 10.33 -10.87
N ASP A 46 -12.58 9.34 -11.68
CA ASP A 46 -13.04 9.54 -13.05
C ASP A 46 -14.47 9.04 -13.18
N ARG A 47 -15.37 9.92 -13.63
CA ARG A 47 -16.80 9.61 -13.85
C ARG A 47 -17.12 9.28 -15.31
N LYS A 48 -16.16 9.40 -16.23
CA LYS A 48 -16.38 9.26 -17.67
C LYS A 48 -15.99 7.89 -18.22
N SER A 49 -14.94 7.28 -17.68
CA SER A 49 -14.49 5.95 -18.10
C SER A 49 -14.85 4.91 -17.03
N ASP A 50 -13.94 4.69 -16.08
CA ASP A 50 -14.01 3.63 -15.11
C ASP A 50 -14.57 4.14 -13.77
N TRP A 51 -15.87 4.41 -13.77
CA TRP A 51 -16.59 5.07 -12.67
C TRP A 51 -17.01 4.14 -11.53
N ARG A 52 -16.75 2.82 -11.64
CA ARG A 52 -17.21 1.79 -10.68
C ARG A 52 -16.05 1.12 -9.96
N PRO A 53 -15.36 1.81 -9.06
CA PRO A 53 -14.22 1.24 -8.34
C PRO A 53 -14.61 0.04 -7.45
N TRP A 54 -15.88 -0.11 -7.06
CA TRP A 54 -16.38 -1.30 -6.36
C TRP A 54 -16.36 -2.59 -7.19
N ASP A 55 -16.39 -2.50 -8.51
CA ASP A 55 -16.37 -3.68 -9.40
C ASP A 55 -14.98 -4.36 -9.42
N LYS A 56 -13.94 -3.62 -9.03
CA LYS A 56 -12.56 -4.12 -8.97
C LYS A 56 -12.27 -4.98 -7.74
N ILE A 57 -13.14 -4.94 -6.73
CA ILE A 57 -12.96 -5.67 -5.49
C ILE A 57 -13.62 -7.04 -5.61
N LYS A 58 -12.80 -8.09 -5.54
CA LYS A 58 -13.29 -9.47 -5.53
C LYS A 58 -13.62 -9.93 -4.10
N HIS A 59 -14.54 -10.89 -3.99
CA HIS A 59 -14.97 -11.43 -2.69
C HIS A 59 -13.86 -12.13 -1.89
N ASP A 60 -12.76 -12.52 -2.51
CA ASP A 60 -11.59 -13.14 -1.87
C ASP A 60 -10.54 -12.13 -1.38
N GLN A 61 -10.74 -10.83 -1.65
CA GLN A 61 -9.77 -9.78 -1.33
C GLN A 61 -10.14 -9.01 -0.06
N ASN A 62 -9.14 -8.74 0.77
CA ASN A 62 -9.32 -7.96 1.98
C ASN A 62 -9.15 -6.47 1.68
N GLN A 63 -10.18 -5.68 1.97
CA GLN A 63 -10.13 -4.21 1.81
C GLN A 63 -9.53 -3.49 3.03
N LYS A 64 -9.38 -4.18 4.16
CA LYS A 64 -8.83 -3.58 5.39
C LYS A 64 -7.32 -3.40 5.25
N LEU A 65 -6.82 -2.27 5.77
CA LEU A 65 -5.38 -1.98 5.80
C LEU A 65 -4.60 -3.05 6.58
N ILE A 66 -5.17 -3.54 7.68
CA ILE A 66 -4.58 -4.60 8.51
C ILE A 66 -5.68 -5.62 8.81
N THR A 67 -5.34 -6.90 8.70
CA THR A 67 -6.16 -8.01 9.18
C THR A 67 -5.40 -8.74 10.27
N VAL A 68 -6.07 -9.07 11.37
CA VAL A 68 -5.50 -9.89 12.44
C VAL A 68 -5.59 -11.38 12.08
N ASN A 69 -6.57 -11.75 11.26
CA ASN A 69 -6.78 -13.12 10.81
C ASN A 69 -6.35 -13.28 9.35
N HIS A 70 -5.08 -13.60 9.13
CA HIS A 70 -4.51 -13.76 7.78
C HIS A 70 -4.97 -15.08 7.13
N GLU A 71 -5.04 -16.16 7.91
CA GLU A 71 -5.39 -17.50 7.44
C GLU A 71 -6.76 -17.55 6.76
N PHE A 72 -7.73 -16.79 7.28
CA PHE A 72 -9.07 -16.70 6.70
C PHE A 72 -9.07 -16.19 5.25
N TRP A 73 -8.22 -15.21 4.95
CA TRP A 73 -8.12 -14.65 3.60
C TRP A 73 -7.30 -15.54 2.68
N GLU A 74 -6.30 -16.25 3.21
CA GLU A 74 -5.53 -17.24 2.45
C GLU A 74 -6.41 -18.40 1.96
N LYS A 75 -7.24 -18.95 2.85
CA LYS A 75 -8.18 -20.03 2.51
C LYS A 75 -9.16 -19.61 1.41
N ARG A 76 -9.71 -18.39 1.49
CA ARG A 76 -10.62 -17.89 0.44
C ARG A 76 -9.93 -17.66 -0.90
N ARG A 77 -8.68 -17.16 -0.90
CA ARG A 77 -7.90 -17.05 -2.14
C ARG A 77 -7.59 -18.41 -2.75
N ALA A 78 -7.31 -19.44 -1.93
CA ALA A 78 -7.09 -20.80 -2.42
C ALA A 78 -8.37 -21.37 -3.07
N GLN A 79 -9.51 -21.25 -2.37
CA GLN A 79 -10.81 -21.69 -2.89
C GLN A 79 -11.20 -20.98 -4.20
N ALA A 80 -10.94 -19.67 -4.30
CA ALA A 80 -11.20 -18.92 -5.52
C ALA A 80 -10.40 -19.46 -6.72
N LYS A 81 -9.12 -19.81 -6.52
CA LYS A 81 -8.28 -20.41 -7.56
C LYS A 81 -8.75 -21.79 -7.98
N GLU A 82 -9.18 -22.61 -7.03
CA GLU A 82 -9.74 -23.94 -7.30
C GLU A 82 -11.02 -23.84 -8.13
N ASN A 83 -11.93 -22.93 -7.75
CA ASN A 83 -13.16 -22.68 -8.50
C ASN A 83 -12.88 -22.20 -9.93
N THR A 84 -11.91 -21.30 -10.13
CA THR A 84 -11.50 -20.86 -11.49
C THR A 84 -10.99 -22.04 -12.33
N ARG A 85 -10.14 -22.90 -11.75
CA ARG A 85 -9.64 -24.08 -12.48
C ARG A 85 -10.74 -25.07 -12.84
N ALA A 86 -11.75 -25.21 -11.98
CA ALA A 86 -12.87 -26.09 -12.22
C ALA A 86 -13.77 -25.58 -13.37
N VAL A 87 -13.97 -24.26 -13.49
CA VAL A 87 -14.72 -23.69 -14.64
C VAL A 87 -13.94 -23.76 -15.95
N ASP A 88 -12.61 -23.65 -15.91
CA ASP A 88 -11.75 -23.75 -17.11
C ASP A 88 -11.66 -25.18 -17.67
N ALA A 89 -12.04 -26.18 -16.87
CA ALA A 89 -11.99 -27.61 -17.23
C ALA A 89 -13.31 -28.15 -17.82
N ILE A 90 -14.35 -27.31 -17.91
CA ILE A 90 -15.67 -27.61 -18.50
C ILE A 90 -15.72 -27.04 -19.92
#